data_AF-A0A7R9LZD1-F1
#
_entry.id   AF-A0A7R9LZD1-F1
#
_cell.length_a   1.000
_cell.length_b   1.000
_cell.length_c   1.000
_cell.angle_alpha   90.00
_cell.angle_beta   90.00
_cell.angle_gamma   90.00
#
_symmetry.space_group_name_H-M   'P 1'
#
loop_
_entity.id
_entity.type
_entity.pdbx_description
1 polymer ?
#
loop_
_entity_poly.entity_id
_entity_poly.type
_entity_poly.pdbx_seq_one_letter_code
_entity_poly.pdbx_strand_id
1 'polypeptide(L)'
;MFKLTLLIYFVSIFAIQFANSIEVNTTSGVVRGLTINVLNTSVNQFLGIPYAEPPVGGLRFAKPEPIKKPLKIIIDATKTGNSCLQLPSNHLGQFNTATNSDIDLIQNEDCLVLNIWTPNTSKNSSSKGSPLKPVMFWIYGGSLTSGSIFMTPYNASVLATNDVVLVSTNYRLGPFGFLYGGREDAPGNVGFYDQLLALKWVRDNIHLLGGDRDHITVFGQSAGSWSVSALIISPLSKGLFKRAIMESGAHLYNKDRDVISKQEALASAQKLAEQLKCNTSEQWIQCLRGVDAKEFLKTESLYVFPVEGTEFLPISIQKAFETKKFNSDIDLIAGMTLDEESGFISHFDPDVHNLTAEGFKLLVSEVNDIYHGLDAENVTQFYLKNIDPKDPGASVRAFEVFLGDLIMKCPTYLFAKQFATNAPGNNVYAYELTFESQFMTNATGCPPGMVCHSADVPFVFGRPFLYPDQFSHEETVFSGDIMKMWTNFAKTGHHKWCERDYPILDSYSVDSNHGLVSHYYLIVVAINHPKGSPKYKWYVGAMAYHSRWTPGGISRELTFKRQLIGVHIVARCICGKLFGKQIRGAFHYQITKEYLKRSHTGTGIFRVNIF
;
A
#
# COMPACT_ATOMS: atom_id res chain seq x y z
N MET A 1 43.52 -2.41 -36.16
CA MET A 1 43.26 -3.08 -34.88
C MET A 1 42.11 -2.43 -34.10
N PHE A 2 42.14 -1.13 -33.80
CA PHE A 2 41.09 -0.47 -32.99
C PHE A 2 39.64 -0.68 -33.46
N LYS A 3 39.35 -0.57 -34.77
CA LYS A 3 38.01 -0.84 -35.34
C LYS A 3 37.56 -2.30 -35.24
N LEU A 4 38.49 -3.25 -35.27
CA LEU A 4 38.19 -4.69 -35.15
C LEU A 4 37.94 -5.06 -33.68
N THR A 5 38.69 -4.47 -32.75
CA THR A 5 38.46 -4.60 -31.30
C THR A 5 37.11 -4.01 -30.89
N LEU A 6 36.74 -2.84 -31.45
CA LEU A 6 35.43 -2.22 -31.21
C LEU A 6 34.30 -3.10 -31.75
N LEU A 7 34.45 -3.63 -32.98
CA LEU A 7 33.46 -4.53 -33.59
C LEU A 7 33.31 -5.84 -32.79
N ILE A 8 34.41 -6.44 -32.35
CA ILE A 8 34.39 -7.65 -31.50
C ILE A 8 33.69 -7.35 -30.17
N TYR A 9 33.96 -6.19 -29.56
CA TYR A 9 33.33 -5.75 -28.32
C TYR A 9 31.82 -5.51 -28.49
N PHE A 10 31.39 -4.90 -29.59
CA PHE A 10 29.96 -4.76 -29.91
C PHE A 10 29.32 -6.12 -30.16
N VAL A 11 29.94 -7.00 -30.95
CA VAL A 11 29.43 -8.34 -31.23
C VAL A 11 29.33 -9.20 -29.96
N SER A 12 30.29 -9.11 -29.04
CA SER A 12 30.24 -9.84 -27.77
C SER A 12 29.18 -9.29 -26.80
N ILE A 13 28.99 -7.96 -26.72
CA ILE A 13 27.88 -7.37 -25.95
C ILE A 13 26.52 -7.80 -26.50
N PHE A 14 26.33 -7.73 -27.83
CA PHE A 14 25.11 -8.19 -28.47
C PHE A 14 24.89 -9.70 -28.24
N ALA A 15 25.93 -10.52 -28.36
CA ALA A 15 25.84 -11.97 -28.13
C ALA A 15 25.47 -12.34 -26.68
N ILE A 16 26.00 -11.62 -25.68
CA ILE A 16 25.66 -11.83 -24.26
C ILE A 16 24.19 -11.49 -23.99
N GLN A 17 23.66 -10.44 -24.63
CA GLN A 17 22.27 -10.03 -24.45
C GLN A 17 21.28 -11.05 -25.06
N PHE A 18 21.63 -11.69 -26.18
CA PHE A 18 20.87 -12.81 -26.74
C PHE A 18 20.97 -14.08 -25.90
N ALA A 19 22.14 -14.36 -25.29
CA ALA A 19 22.38 -15.58 -24.49
C ALA A 19 21.52 -15.68 -23.21
N ASN A 20 21.03 -14.54 -22.70
CA ASN A 20 20.19 -14.48 -21.49
C ASN A 20 18.71 -14.17 -21.80
N SER A 21 18.31 -14.16 -23.08
CA SER A 21 16.93 -13.89 -23.47
C SER A 21 16.04 -15.13 -23.31
N ILE A 22 14.80 -14.92 -22.87
CA ILE A 22 13.78 -15.97 -22.72
C ILE A 22 12.50 -15.56 -23.41
N GLU A 23 11.92 -16.44 -24.21
CA GLU A 23 10.67 -16.19 -24.94
C GLU A 23 9.53 -17.06 -24.41
N VAL A 24 8.37 -16.44 -24.19
CA VAL A 24 7.16 -17.12 -23.73
C VAL A 24 5.99 -16.70 -24.62
N ASN A 25 5.24 -17.68 -25.14
CA ASN A 25 4.06 -17.41 -25.97
C ASN A 25 2.84 -17.17 -25.08
N THR A 26 2.27 -15.97 -25.10
CA THR A 26 1.12 -15.54 -24.28
C THR A 26 -0.10 -15.25 -25.17
N THR A 27 -1.25 -14.94 -24.56
CA THR A 27 -2.43 -14.48 -25.30
C THR A 27 -2.21 -13.13 -26.01
N SER A 28 -1.28 -12.30 -25.52
CA SER A 28 -0.87 -11.05 -26.19
C SER A 28 0.10 -11.28 -27.36
N GLY A 29 0.69 -12.47 -27.51
CA GLY A 29 1.78 -12.75 -28.44
C GLY A 29 3.04 -13.29 -27.75
N VAL A 30 4.12 -13.42 -28.51
CA VAL A 30 5.40 -13.88 -27.99
C VAL A 30 6.08 -12.75 -27.22
N VAL A 31 6.41 -12.99 -25.95
CA VAL A 31 7.06 -12.03 -25.05
C VAL A 31 8.51 -12.46 -24.84
N ARG A 32 9.47 -11.55 -25.05
CA ARG A 32 10.90 -11.77 -24.81
C ARG A 32 11.37 -11.00 -23.58
N GLY A 33 11.79 -11.72 -22.54
CA GLY A 33 12.39 -11.17 -21.33
C GLY A 33 13.89 -11.47 -21.20
N LEU A 34 14.43 -11.22 -20.01
CA LEU A 34 15.83 -11.49 -19.63
C LEU A 34 15.91 -12.38 -18.39
N THR A 35 16.86 -13.29 -18.35
CA THR A 35 17.31 -13.92 -17.10
C THR A 35 18.39 -13.06 -16.47
N ILE A 36 18.16 -12.62 -15.24
CA ILE A 36 19.10 -11.85 -14.41
C ILE A 36 19.51 -12.66 -13.17
N ASN A 37 20.66 -12.36 -12.59
CA ASN A 37 21.10 -12.96 -11.32
C ASN A 37 20.89 -11.96 -10.18
N VAL A 38 20.14 -12.36 -9.15
CA VAL A 38 19.77 -11.55 -7.99
C VAL A 38 20.03 -12.36 -6.73
N LEU A 39 20.92 -11.90 -5.86
CA LEU A 39 21.29 -12.61 -4.62
C LEU A 39 21.64 -14.09 -4.85
N ASN A 40 22.44 -14.37 -5.89
CA ASN A 40 22.81 -15.73 -6.34
C ASN A 40 21.65 -16.61 -6.82
N THR A 41 20.50 -16.02 -7.11
CA THR A 41 19.32 -16.68 -7.68
C THR A 41 19.05 -16.14 -9.08
N SER A 42 18.86 -17.04 -10.04
CA SER A 42 18.39 -16.65 -11.38
C SER A 42 16.91 -16.25 -11.33
N VAL A 43 16.58 -15.08 -11.86
CA VAL A 43 15.21 -14.54 -11.97
C VAL A 43 14.95 -14.21 -13.43
N ASN A 44 13.84 -14.69 -13.99
CA ASN A 44 13.39 -14.26 -15.30
C ASN A 44 12.54 -13.00 -15.12
N GLN A 45 12.90 -11.96 -15.86
CA GLN A 45 12.29 -10.64 -15.81
C GLN A 45 11.69 -10.30 -17.17
N PHE A 46 10.45 -9.83 -17.14
CA PHE A 46 9.72 -9.32 -18.30
C PHE A 46 9.13 -7.97 -17.93
N LEU A 47 9.51 -6.90 -18.64
CA LEU A 47 9.07 -5.54 -18.35
C LEU A 47 8.18 -5.01 -19.47
N GLY A 48 7.12 -4.28 -19.15
CA GLY A 48 6.32 -3.56 -20.14
C GLY A 48 5.48 -4.45 -21.07
N ILE A 49 4.97 -5.59 -20.60
CA ILE A 49 4.08 -6.46 -21.39
C ILE A 49 2.70 -5.80 -21.53
N PRO A 50 2.18 -5.56 -22.74
CA PRO A 50 0.85 -5.00 -22.93
C PRO A 50 -0.23 -6.04 -22.61
N TYR A 51 -1.20 -5.64 -21.78
CA TYR A 51 -2.36 -6.47 -21.41
C TYR A 51 -3.69 -5.99 -22.02
N ALA A 52 -3.68 -4.81 -22.65
CA ALA A 52 -4.85 -4.17 -23.25
C ALA A 52 -4.49 -3.51 -24.59
N GLU A 53 -5.51 -3.23 -25.40
CA GLU A 53 -5.38 -2.29 -26.53
C GLU A 53 -5.03 -0.89 -26.00
N PRO A 54 -4.21 -0.09 -26.71
CA PRO A 54 -3.86 1.26 -26.28
C PRO A 54 -5.10 2.14 -26.08
N PRO A 55 -5.31 2.77 -24.89
CA PRO A 55 -6.52 3.51 -24.58
C PRO A 55 -6.51 4.94 -25.17
N VAL A 56 -6.13 5.06 -26.44
CA VAL A 56 -5.96 6.33 -27.17
C VAL A 56 -7.17 6.69 -28.02
N GLY A 57 -7.32 7.96 -28.36
CA GLY A 57 -8.36 8.44 -29.27
C GLY A 57 -9.77 8.07 -28.80
N GLY A 58 -10.49 7.25 -29.58
CA GLY A 58 -11.84 6.79 -29.24
C GLY A 58 -11.94 5.97 -27.96
N LEU A 59 -10.84 5.33 -27.53
CA LEU A 59 -10.77 4.53 -26.30
C LEU A 59 -10.41 5.35 -25.06
N ARG A 60 -10.07 6.64 -25.21
CA ARG A 60 -9.87 7.52 -24.06
C ARG A 60 -11.19 7.62 -23.27
N PHE A 61 -11.08 7.46 -21.95
CA PHE A 61 -12.18 7.35 -20.96
C PHE A 61 -13.05 6.09 -21.06
N ALA A 62 -12.89 5.25 -22.08
CA ALA A 62 -13.62 4.00 -22.20
C ALA A 62 -12.99 2.90 -21.32
N LYS A 63 -13.77 1.86 -21.01
CA LYS A 63 -13.24 0.63 -20.41
C LYS A 63 -12.11 0.08 -21.30
N PRO A 64 -11.03 -0.49 -20.72
CA PRO A 64 -9.95 -1.06 -21.52
C PRO A 64 -10.45 -2.26 -22.32
N GLU A 65 -9.96 -2.39 -23.55
CA GLU A 65 -10.25 -3.57 -24.37
C GLU A 65 -9.11 -4.58 -24.26
N PRO A 66 -9.39 -5.89 -24.10
CA PRO A 66 -8.35 -6.91 -24.21
C PRO A 66 -7.74 -6.91 -25.61
N ILE A 67 -6.46 -7.25 -25.70
CA ILE A 67 -5.79 -7.50 -26.98
C ILE A 67 -6.52 -8.65 -27.69
N LYS A 68 -7.23 -8.34 -28.77
CA LYS A 68 -8.14 -9.31 -29.42
C LYS A 68 -7.41 -10.39 -30.21
N LYS A 69 -6.21 -10.06 -30.70
CA LYS A 69 -5.38 -10.96 -31.49
C LYS A 69 -3.94 -10.85 -31.00
N PRO A 70 -3.25 -11.99 -30.80
CA PRO A 70 -1.83 -11.98 -30.48
C PRO A 70 -1.06 -11.08 -31.46
N LEU A 71 -0.21 -10.22 -30.91
CA LEU A 71 0.67 -9.36 -31.69
C LEU A 71 1.57 -10.23 -32.56
N LYS A 72 1.70 -9.86 -33.84
CA LYS A 72 2.54 -10.59 -34.80
C LYS A 72 4.03 -10.34 -34.57
N ILE A 73 4.36 -9.23 -33.90
CA ILE A 73 5.71 -8.88 -33.51
C ILE A 73 6.03 -9.46 -32.14
N ILE A 74 7.30 -9.81 -31.92
CA ILE A 74 7.77 -10.20 -30.60
C ILE A 74 7.74 -8.96 -29.70
N ILE A 75 7.09 -9.08 -28.55
CA ILE A 75 7.03 -8.06 -27.51
C ILE A 75 8.39 -8.04 -26.82
N ASP A 76 9.16 -6.98 -27.02
CA ASP A 76 10.45 -6.76 -26.36
C ASP A 76 10.22 -6.33 -24.91
N ALA A 77 10.10 -7.31 -24.03
CA ALA A 77 9.93 -7.12 -22.60
C ALA A 77 11.28 -7.11 -21.84
N THR A 78 12.37 -6.73 -22.51
CA THR A 78 13.69 -6.55 -21.88
C THR A 78 13.89 -5.12 -21.35
N LYS A 79 12.97 -4.21 -21.66
CA LYS A 79 13.03 -2.77 -21.34
C LYS A 79 11.71 -2.31 -20.73
N THR A 80 11.76 -1.18 -20.02
CA THR A 80 10.57 -0.53 -19.47
C THR A 80 9.66 -0.02 -20.60
N GLY A 81 8.35 -0.07 -20.36
CA GLY A 81 7.34 0.57 -21.19
C GLY A 81 7.09 2.03 -20.77
N ASN A 82 5.96 2.59 -21.18
CA ASN A 82 5.56 3.95 -20.81
C ASN A 82 4.83 3.96 -19.47
N SER A 83 5.07 4.99 -18.67
CA SER A 83 4.20 5.37 -17.56
C SER A 83 2.92 6.02 -18.08
N CYS A 84 1.82 5.93 -17.33
CA CYS A 84 0.60 6.65 -17.68
C CYS A 84 0.77 8.16 -17.49
N LEU A 85 0.04 8.96 -18.30
CA LEU A 85 0.03 10.41 -18.17
C LEU A 85 -0.43 10.87 -16.78
N GLN A 86 0.38 11.74 -16.19
CA GLN A 86 0.23 12.27 -14.84
C GLN A 86 1.02 13.59 -14.71
N LEU A 87 0.78 14.35 -13.64
CA LEU A 87 1.71 15.44 -13.33
C LEU A 87 3.11 14.87 -13.07
N PRO A 88 4.18 15.55 -13.50
CA PRO A 88 5.53 15.13 -13.15
C PRO A 88 5.68 15.01 -11.63
N SER A 89 6.41 14.00 -11.18
CA SER A 89 6.56 13.60 -9.77
C SER A 89 7.09 14.71 -8.87
N ASN A 90 7.85 15.67 -9.41
CA ASN A 90 8.35 16.84 -8.68
C ASN A 90 7.25 17.88 -8.34
N HIS A 91 6.08 17.82 -8.97
CA HIS A 91 4.96 18.74 -8.72
C HIS A 91 3.96 18.20 -7.70
N LEU A 92 3.99 16.90 -7.40
CA LEU A 92 3.02 16.28 -6.49
C LEU A 92 3.49 16.13 -5.05
N GLY A 93 4.73 16.54 -4.73
CA GLY A 93 5.26 16.73 -3.37
C GLY A 93 5.27 15.51 -2.42
N GLN A 94 4.51 14.49 -2.74
CA GLN A 94 4.27 13.33 -1.91
C GLN A 94 5.04 12.18 -2.51
N PHE A 95 5.91 11.60 -1.68
CA PHE A 95 6.67 10.38 -1.96
C PHE A 95 7.85 10.56 -2.92
N ASN A 96 8.79 11.42 -2.53
CA ASN A 96 10.14 11.47 -3.11
C ASN A 96 10.97 10.21 -2.74
N THR A 97 10.40 9.01 -2.84
CA THR A 97 11.17 7.77 -3.00
C THR A 97 11.70 7.62 -4.43
N ALA A 98 11.22 8.49 -5.32
CA ALA A 98 11.69 8.73 -6.67
C ALA A 98 13.16 9.20 -6.63
N THR A 99 14.03 8.42 -7.24
CA THR A 99 15.40 8.80 -7.56
C THR A 99 15.43 9.78 -8.74
N ASN A 100 16.55 10.45 -8.99
CA ASN A 100 16.71 11.29 -10.18
C ASN A 100 16.38 10.54 -11.50
N SER A 101 16.55 9.22 -11.54
CA SER A 101 16.18 8.37 -12.69
C SER A 101 14.67 8.19 -12.87
N ASP A 102 13.86 8.41 -11.83
CA ASP A 102 12.39 8.31 -11.92
C ASP A 102 11.75 9.58 -12.51
N ILE A 103 12.52 10.68 -12.62
CA ILE A 103 12.12 11.95 -13.26
C ILE A 103 12.10 11.81 -14.80
N ASP A 104 12.85 10.86 -15.36
CA ASP A 104 12.98 10.62 -16.81
C ASP A 104 11.96 9.60 -17.38
N LEU A 105 10.98 9.17 -16.58
CA LEU A 105 9.99 8.20 -17.04
C LEU A 105 9.13 8.80 -18.18
N ILE A 106 9.15 8.13 -19.33
CA ILE A 106 8.35 8.53 -20.50
C ILE A 106 6.88 8.30 -20.18
N GLN A 107 6.08 9.36 -20.29
CA GLN A 107 4.64 9.30 -20.08
C GLN A 107 3.89 9.24 -21.41
N ASN A 108 2.90 8.36 -21.50
CA ASN A 108 2.04 8.20 -22.67
C ASN A 108 0.64 7.72 -22.26
N GLU A 109 -0.36 7.88 -23.12
CA GLU A 109 -1.66 7.23 -22.96
C GLU A 109 -1.58 5.73 -23.26
N ASP A 110 -0.71 5.32 -24.19
CA ASP A 110 -0.35 3.91 -24.39
C ASP A 110 0.58 3.43 -23.27
N CYS A 111 -0.04 3.14 -22.12
CA CYS A 111 0.64 2.80 -20.86
C CYS A 111 0.11 1.54 -20.16
N LEU A 112 -0.89 0.84 -20.74
CA LEU A 112 -1.54 -0.33 -20.12
C LEU A 112 -0.67 -1.59 -20.25
N VAL A 113 0.41 -1.58 -19.47
CA VAL A 113 1.43 -2.62 -19.44
C VAL A 113 1.65 -3.17 -18.02
N LEU A 114 2.24 -4.35 -17.93
CA LEU A 114 2.63 -4.99 -16.68
C LEU A 114 4.07 -5.53 -16.72
N ASN A 115 4.69 -5.66 -15.55
CA ASN A 115 5.99 -6.29 -15.35
C ASN A 115 5.82 -7.63 -14.62
N ILE A 116 6.73 -8.57 -14.88
CA ILE A 116 6.75 -9.90 -14.25
C ILE A 116 8.17 -10.27 -13.84
N TRP A 117 8.35 -10.68 -12.59
CA TRP A 117 9.56 -11.34 -12.09
C TRP A 117 9.21 -12.73 -11.59
N THR A 118 9.87 -13.74 -12.12
CA THR A 118 9.63 -15.15 -11.75
C THR A 118 10.94 -15.84 -11.42
N PRO A 119 11.05 -16.52 -10.27
CA PRO A 119 12.28 -17.20 -9.88
C PRO A 119 12.53 -18.38 -10.83
N ASN A 120 13.71 -18.38 -11.46
CA ASN A 120 14.15 -19.45 -12.35
C ASN A 120 14.73 -20.60 -11.50
N THR A 121 13.84 -21.30 -10.80
CA THR A 121 14.16 -22.39 -9.86
C THR A 121 14.24 -23.74 -10.59
N SER A 122 15.13 -23.86 -11.58
CA SER A 122 15.85 -25.07 -11.98
C SER A 122 16.41 -24.94 -13.40
N LYS A 123 17.64 -25.44 -13.60
CA LYS A 123 18.23 -25.73 -14.93
C LYS A 123 17.39 -26.73 -15.78
N ASN A 124 16.32 -27.28 -15.21
CA ASN A 124 15.36 -28.20 -15.84
C ASN A 124 13.90 -27.70 -15.81
N SER A 125 13.61 -26.43 -15.47
CA SER A 125 12.23 -25.91 -15.36
C SER A 125 11.43 -25.91 -16.68
N SER A 126 12.08 -26.21 -17.81
CA SER A 126 11.45 -26.43 -19.12
C SER A 126 10.68 -27.78 -19.22
N SER A 127 10.75 -28.66 -18.22
CA SER A 127 9.93 -29.87 -18.20
C SER A 127 8.50 -29.57 -17.73
N LYS A 128 7.50 -30.00 -18.51
CA LYS A 128 6.10 -30.14 -18.07
C LYS A 128 6.09 -30.84 -16.71
N GLY A 129 5.67 -30.14 -15.64
CA GLY A 129 5.54 -30.72 -14.29
C GLY A 129 6.27 -29.98 -13.16
N SER A 130 6.98 -28.87 -13.43
CA SER A 130 7.51 -28.03 -12.34
C SER A 130 6.35 -27.42 -11.52
N PRO A 131 6.44 -27.38 -10.17
CA PRO A 131 5.39 -26.82 -9.34
C PRO A 131 5.24 -25.32 -9.60
N LEU A 132 4.01 -24.88 -9.87
CA LEU A 132 3.67 -23.46 -10.03
C LEU A 132 3.83 -22.73 -8.69
N LYS A 133 4.23 -21.46 -8.75
CA LYS A 133 4.52 -20.64 -7.58
C LYS A 133 3.38 -19.65 -7.32
N PRO A 134 3.05 -19.32 -6.06
CA PRO A 134 2.06 -18.29 -5.75
C PRO A 134 2.40 -16.96 -6.40
N VAL A 135 1.37 -16.23 -6.81
CA VAL A 135 1.49 -14.97 -7.55
C VAL A 135 1.15 -13.81 -6.63
N MET A 136 2.00 -12.79 -6.61
CA MET A 136 1.75 -11.52 -5.92
C MET A 136 1.57 -10.41 -6.96
N PHE A 137 0.38 -9.82 -6.99
CA PHE A 137 -0.06 -8.84 -7.98
C PHE A 137 -0.11 -7.43 -7.36
N TRP A 138 0.90 -6.62 -7.66
CA TRP A 138 1.12 -5.28 -7.13
C TRP A 138 0.33 -4.22 -7.89
N ILE A 139 -0.33 -3.34 -7.12
CA ILE A 139 -0.96 -2.12 -7.59
C ILE A 139 -0.33 -0.94 -6.85
N TYR A 140 0.29 -0.01 -7.57
CA TYR A 140 0.96 1.15 -6.96
C TYR A 140 -0.03 2.21 -6.45
N GLY A 141 0.45 2.99 -5.47
CA GLY A 141 -0.22 4.17 -4.91
C GLY A 141 0.07 5.47 -5.65
N GLY A 142 -0.34 6.61 -5.06
CA GLY A 142 -0.20 7.94 -5.68
C GLY A 142 -1.53 8.64 -5.91
N SER A 143 -2.45 8.50 -4.94
CA SER A 143 -3.76 9.19 -4.90
C SER A 143 -4.63 9.05 -6.15
N LEU A 144 -4.44 7.96 -6.91
CA LEU A 144 -5.07 7.70 -8.22
C LEU A 144 -4.70 8.72 -9.32
N THR A 145 -3.77 9.64 -9.06
CA THR A 145 -3.35 10.73 -9.98
C THR A 145 -1.92 10.58 -10.45
N SER A 146 -1.10 9.78 -9.75
CA SER A 146 0.31 9.55 -10.03
C SER A 146 0.74 8.12 -9.70
N GLY A 147 1.97 7.78 -10.07
CA GLY A 147 2.60 6.49 -9.84
C GLY A 147 2.93 5.75 -11.15
N SER A 148 3.89 4.82 -11.07
CA SER A 148 4.29 3.96 -12.19
C SER A 148 4.95 2.69 -11.70
N ILE A 149 4.72 1.57 -12.37
CA ILE A 149 5.41 0.29 -12.08
C ILE A 149 6.91 0.31 -12.39
N PHE A 150 7.40 1.36 -13.05
CA PHE A 150 8.82 1.52 -13.39
C PHE A 150 9.60 2.30 -12.35
N MET A 151 8.93 2.80 -11.30
CA MET A 151 9.60 3.50 -10.22
C MET A 151 10.55 2.56 -9.47
N THR A 152 11.73 3.08 -9.14
CA THR A 152 12.80 2.33 -8.46
C THR A 152 12.37 1.53 -7.22
N PRO A 153 11.48 2.03 -6.32
CA PRO A 153 11.02 1.27 -5.16
C PRO A 153 10.26 -0.02 -5.50
N TYR A 154 9.70 -0.16 -6.71
CA TYR A 154 8.87 -1.31 -7.10
C TYR A 154 9.62 -2.38 -7.89
N ASN A 155 10.95 -2.31 -7.94
CA ASN A 155 11.76 -3.39 -8.52
C ASN A 155 11.62 -4.65 -7.65
N ALA A 156 10.79 -5.61 -8.11
CA ALA A 156 10.44 -6.80 -7.36
C ALA A 156 11.41 -7.98 -7.58
N SER A 157 12.57 -7.74 -8.20
CA SER A 157 13.53 -8.79 -8.53
C SER A 157 14.07 -9.52 -7.29
N VAL A 158 14.27 -8.82 -6.17
CA VAL A 158 14.65 -9.42 -4.88
C VAL A 158 13.47 -10.16 -4.25
N LEU A 159 12.29 -9.55 -4.20
CA LEU A 159 11.11 -10.22 -3.61
C LEU A 159 10.80 -11.55 -4.32
N ALA A 160 10.97 -11.60 -5.64
CA ALA A 160 10.79 -12.82 -6.44
C ALA A 160 11.74 -13.97 -6.04
N THR A 161 12.91 -13.70 -5.43
CA THR A 161 13.81 -14.77 -4.95
C THR A 161 13.22 -15.56 -3.77
N ASN A 162 12.10 -15.10 -3.19
CA ASN A 162 11.39 -15.79 -2.11
C ASN A 162 10.33 -16.78 -2.66
N ASP A 163 10.59 -17.45 -3.78
CA ASP A 163 9.73 -18.48 -4.37
C ASP A 163 8.29 -18.01 -4.69
N VAL A 164 8.16 -16.80 -5.22
CA VAL A 164 6.88 -16.20 -5.65
C VAL A 164 7.03 -15.55 -7.02
N VAL A 165 5.97 -15.54 -7.83
CA VAL A 165 5.92 -14.74 -9.07
C VAL A 165 5.35 -13.37 -8.75
N LEU A 166 6.11 -12.32 -9.05
CA LEU A 166 5.68 -10.94 -8.84
C LEU A 166 5.18 -10.36 -10.15
N VAL A 167 4.00 -9.74 -10.10
CA VAL A 167 3.43 -8.97 -11.20
C VAL A 167 3.18 -7.55 -10.70
N SER A 168 3.53 -6.52 -11.47
CA SER A 168 3.09 -5.15 -11.20
C SER A 168 2.38 -4.58 -12.42
N THR A 169 1.28 -3.84 -12.22
CA THR A 169 0.47 -3.31 -13.33
C THR A 169 0.39 -1.79 -13.32
N ASN A 170 0.50 -1.18 -14.50
CA ASN A 170 0.01 0.18 -14.73
C ASN A 170 -1.52 0.20 -14.75
N TYR A 171 -2.08 1.39 -14.54
CA TYR A 171 -3.49 1.71 -14.72
C TYR A 171 -3.64 3.20 -15.00
N ARG A 172 -4.66 3.61 -15.75
CA ARG A 172 -4.89 5.05 -16.04
C ARG A 172 -5.19 5.84 -14.77
N LEU A 173 -4.68 7.06 -14.73
CA LEU A 173 -4.69 7.95 -13.57
C LEU A 173 -5.50 9.22 -13.86
N GLY A 174 -5.86 9.95 -12.81
CA GLY A 174 -6.55 11.23 -12.87
C GLY A 174 -7.79 11.19 -13.76
N PRO A 175 -8.06 12.24 -14.56
CA PRO A 175 -9.20 12.24 -15.48
C PRO A 175 -9.19 11.10 -16.50
N PHE A 176 -8.02 10.62 -16.94
CA PHE A 176 -7.93 9.52 -17.92
C PHE A 176 -8.45 8.19 -17.35
N GLY A 177 -8.28 7.98 -16.04
CA GLY A 177 -8.71 6.79 -15.33
C GLY A 177 -10.08 6.90 -14.67
N PHE A 178 -10.53 8.10 -14.29
CA PHE A 178 -11.64 8.24 -13.34
C PHE A 178 -12.74 9.22 -13.76
N LEU A 179 -12.63 9.86 -14.93
CA LEU A 179 -13.68 10.74 -15.44
C LEU A 179 -14.99 9.99 -15.70
N TYR A 180 -16.09 10.52 -15.15
CA TYR A 180 -17.45 10.05 -15.40
C TYR A 180 -18.19 10.96 -16.38
N GLY A 181 -18.43 10.46 -17.59
CA GLY A 181 -19.10 11.22 -18.65
C GLY A 181 -20.62 11.06 -18.70
N GLY A 182 -21.22 10.29 -17.78
CA GLY A 182 -22.66 10.00 -17.81
C GLY A 182 -23.11 9.10 -18.96
N ARG A 183 -22.19 8.35 -19.57
CA ARG A 183 -22.40 7.53 -20.77
C ARG A 183 -21.60 6.23 -20.74
N GLU A 184 -22.00 5.24 -21.53
CA GLU A 184 -21.44 3.89 -21.48
C GLU A 184 -19.94 3.83 -21.84
N ASP A 185 -19.50 4.64 -22.81
CA ASP A 185 -18.12 4.78 -23.27
C ASP A 185 -17.30 5.81 -22.47
N ALA A 186 -17.85 6.36 -21.38
CA ALA A 186 -17.13 7.12 -20.36
C ALA A 186 -17.76 6.86 -18.97
N PRO A 187 -17.69 5.62 -18.45
CA PRO A 187 -18.51 5.17 -17.32
C PRO A 187 -17.94 5.53 -15.94
N GLY A 188 -16.81 6.26 -15.88
CA GLY A 188 -16.04 6.44 -14.64
C GLY A 188 -15.30 5.17 -14.21
N ASN A 189 -14.37 5.33 -13.26
CA ASN A 189 -13.60 4.23 -12.66
C ASN A 189 -12.81 3.34 -13.63
N VAL A 190 -12.53 3.78 -14.86
CA VAL A 190 -11.85 2.96 -15.88
C VAL A 190 -10.44 2.54 -15.49
N GLY A 191 -9.75 3.28 -14.61
CA GLY A 191 -8.50 2.86 -13.97
C GLY A 191 -8.66 1.57 -13.15
N PHE A 192 -9.79 1.35 -12.48
CA PHE A 192 -10.06 0.07 -11.82
C PHE A 192 -10.38 -1.05 -12.82
N TYR A 193 -11.01 -0.72 -13.96
CA TYR A 193 -11.18 -1.71 -15.03
C TYR A 193 -9.84 -2.09 -15.67
N ASP A 194 -8.88 -1.18 -15.73
CA ASP A 194 -7.51 -1.46 -16.20
C ASP A 194 -6.85 -2.52 -15.31
N GLN A 195 -6.91 -2.34 -13.99
CA GLN A 195 -6.39 -3.29 -13.01
C GLN A 195 -7.12 -4.64 -13.09
N LEU A 196 -8.45 -4.63 -13.26
CA LEU A 196 -9.24 -5.84 -13.43
C LEU A 196 -8.87 -6.61 -14.70
N LEU A 197 -8.64 -5.90 -15.81
CA LEU A 197 -8.23 -6.52 -17.06
C LEU A 197 -6.82 -7.09 -16.96
N ALA A 198 -5.88 -6.38 -16.33
CA ALA A 198 -4.55 -6.89 -16.05
C ALA A 198 -4.60 -8.16 -15.18
N LEU A 199 -5.45 -8.18 -14.14
CA LEU A 199 -5.63 -9.37 -13.31
C LEU A 199 -6.21 -10.55 -14.10
N LYS A 200 -7.16 -10.32 -15.02
CA LYS A 200 -7.67 -11.35 -15.93
C LYS A 200 -6.57 -11.86 -16.87
N TRP A 201 -5.77 -10.96 -17.44
CA TRP A 201 -4.62 -11.33 -18.26
C TRP A 201 -3.63 -12.21 -17.49
N VAL A 202 -3.34 -11.87 -16.23
CA VAL A 202 -2.48 -12.69 -15.35
C VAL A 202 -3.07 -14.08 -15.17
N ARG A 203 -4.37 -14.22 -14.85
CA ARG A 203 -4.99 -15.55 -14.73
C ARG A 203 -4.87 -16.39 -16.01
N ASP A 204 -5.00 -15.76 -17.16
CA ASP A 204 -4.94 -16.44 -18.46
C ASP A 204 -3.51 -16.85 -18.84
N ASN A 205 -2.47 -16.16 -18.36
CA ASN A 205 -1.10 -16.32 -18.85
C ASN A 205 -0.06 -16.76 -17.81
N ILE A 206 -0.26 -16.50 -16.52
CA ILE A 206 0.84 -16.57 -15.53
C ILE A 206 1.40 -17.99 -15.32
N HIS A 207 0.60 -19.01 -15.60
CA HIS A 207 1.04 -20.42 -15.59
C HIS A 207 2.11 -20.74 -16.64
N LEU A 208 2.16 -19.97 -17.73
CA LEU A 208 3.21 -20.05 -18.77
C LEU A 208 4.53 -19.43 -18.28
N LEU A 209 4.46 -18.61 -17.24
CA LEU A 209 5.56 -17.86 -16.62
C LEU A 209 5.90 -18.42 -15.22
N GLY A 210 5.41 -19.62 -14.89
CA GLY A 210 5.71 -20.34 -13.64
C GLY A 210 4.85 -19.97 -12.44
N GLY A 211 3.82 -19.13 -12.62
CA GLY A 211 2.90 -18.73 -11.55
C GLY A 211 1.62 -19.55 -11.49
N ASP A 212 1.05 -19.69 -10.31
CA ASP A 212 -0.21 -20.37 -10.08
C ASP A 212 -1.37 -19.38 -10.15
N ARG A 213 -2.22 -19.52 -11.18
CA ARG A 213 -3.39 -18.66 -11.41
C ARG A 213 -4.46 -18.76 -10.32
N ASP A 214 -4.46 -19.82 -9.52
CA ASP A 214 -5.46 -20.03 -8.46
C ASP A 214 -4.95 -19.58 -7.08
N HIS A 215 -3.66 -19.23 -6.98
CA HIS A 215 -3.02 -18.69 -5.77
C HIS A 215 -2.49 -17.26 -6.00
N ILE A 216 -3.37 -16.37 -6.46
CA ILE A 216 -3.06 -14.94 -6.63
C ILE A 216 -3.36 -14.18 -5.33
N THR A 217 -2.40 -13.39 -4.87
CA THR A 217 -2.51 -12.40 -3.81
C THR A 217 -2.45 -11.01 -4.43
N VAL A 218 -3.51 -10.22 -4.35
CA VAL A 218 -3.47 -8.81 -4.76
C VAL A 218 -2.93 -7.98 -3.60
N PHE A 219 -2.00 -7.08 -3.86
CA PHE A 219 -1.47 -6.20 -2.84
C PHE A 219 -1.17 -4.82 -3.40
N GLY A 220 -1.29 -3.81 -2.54
CA GLY A 220 -1.09 -2.44 -2.94
C GLY A 220 -0.99 -1.53 -1.74
N GLN A 221 -0.38 -0.37 -1.98
CA GLN A 221 -0.12 0.64 -0.97
C GLN A 221 -0.84 1.95 -1.33
N SER A 222 -1.33 2.68 -0.33
CA SER A 222 -2.05 3.96 -0.54
C SER A 222 -3.26 3.79 -1.47
N ALA A 223 -3.35 4.57 -2.55
CA ALA A 223 -4.31 4.39 -3.64
C ALA A 223 -4.31 2.99 -4.30
N GLY A 224 -3.18 2.28 -4.24
CA GLY A 224 -3.11 0.86 -4.59
C GLY A 224 -3.86 -0.02 -3.59
N SER A 225 -3.79 0.29 -2.30
CA SER A 225 -4.61 -0.36 -1.27
C SER A 225 -6.10 -0.01 -1.40
N TRP A 226 -6.42 1.22 -1.82
CA TRP A 226 -7.80 1.61 -2.15
C TRP A 226 -8.33 0.77 -3.32
N SER A 227 -7.49 0.57 -4.33
CA SER A 227 -7.76 -0.31 -5.47
C SER A 227 -7.99 -1.77 -5.05
N VAL A 228 -7.17 -2.30 -4.12
CA VAL A 228 -7.38 -3.62 -3.51
C VAL A 228 -8.73 -3.69 -2.80
N SER A 229 -9.10 -2.67 -2.00
CA SER A 229 -10.41 -2.61 -1.36
C SER A 229 -11.56 -2.58 -2.38
N ALA A 230 -11.39 -1.85 -3.49
CA ALA A 230 -12.38 -1.78 -4.57
C ALA A 230 -12.57 -3.15 -5.24
N LEU A 231 -11.47 -3.87 -5.48
CA LEU A 231 -11.48 -5.24 -6.01
C LEU A 231 -12.07 -6.25 -5.02
N ILE A 232 -11.94 -6.08 -3.70
CA ILE A 232 -12.63 -6.95 -2.73
C ILE A 232 -14.15 -6.73 -2.80
N ILE A 233 -14.61 -5.50 -3.00
CA ILE A 233 -16.04 -5.17 -3.03
C ILE A 233 -16.68 -5.45 -4.39
N SER A 234 -15.96 -5.26 -5.49
CA SER A 234 -16.52 -5.39 -6.83
C SER A 234 -17.00 -6.81 -7.11
N PRO A 235 -18.22 -7.00 -7.65
CA PRO A 235 -18.66 -8.33 -8.10
C PRO A 235 -17.87 -8.82 -9.33
N LEU A 236 -17.24 -7.92 -10.09
CA LEU A 236 -16.55 -8.24 -11.34
C LEU A 236 -15.22 -8.97 -11.13
N SER A 237 -14.66 -8.90 -9.92
CA SER A 237 -13.40 -9.51 -9.51
C SER A 237 -13.59 -10.84 -8.75
N LYS A 238 -14.84 -11.29 -8.59
CA LYS A 238 -15.16 -12.50 -7.84
C LYS A 238 -14.41 -13.72 -8.38
N GLY A 239 -13.66 -14.38 -7.49
CA GLY A 239 -12.89 -15.58 -7.82
C GLY A 239 -11.62 -15.33 -8.63
N LEU A 240 -11.20 -14.07 -8.82
CA LEU A 240 -9.97 -13.78 -9.56
C LEU A 240 -8.70 -13.87 -8.70
N PHE A 241 -8.81 -13.72 -7.38
CA PHE A 241 -7.71 -13.79 -6.43
C PHE A 241 -8.14 -14.46 -5.13
N LYS A 242 -7.18 -15.03 -4.41
CA LYS A 242 -7.40 -15.80 -3.18
C LYS A 242 -7.07 -15.02 -1.92
N ARG A 243 -6.19 -14.01 -2.01
CA ARG A 243 -5.70 -13.25 -0.86
C ARG A 243 -5.51 -11.78 -1.19
N ALA A 244 -5.54 -10.94 -0.17
CA ALA A 244 -5.31 -9.52 -0.29
C ALA A 244 -4.35 -8.99 0.80
N ILE A 245 -3.51 -8.03 0.43
CA ILE A 245 -2.73 -7.24 1.39
C ILE A 245 -3.01 -5.76 1.11
N MET A 246 -3.38 -5.03 2.16
CA MET A 246 -3.76 -3.62 2.12
C MET A 246 -2.78 -2.81 2.99
N GLU A 247 -1.93 -2.02 2.35
CA GLU A 247 -0.88 -1.23 3.01
C GLU A 247 -1.31 0.24 3.02
N SER A 248 -1.62 0.78 4.21
CA SER A 248 -1.97 2.19 4.42
C SER A 248 -3.11 2.68 3.53
N GLY A 249 -4.28 2.03 3.57
CA GLY A 249 -5.46 2.61 2.93
C GLY A 249 -6.65 1.66 2.75
N ALA A 250 -7.85 2.20 2.96
CA ALA A 250 -9.12 1.60 2.54
C ALA A 250 -10.12 2.71 2.17
N HIS A 251 -9.67 3.68 1.38
CA HIS A 251 -10.33 4.97 1.09
C HIS A 251 -11.53 4.85 0.16
N LEU A 252 -12.51 4.07 0.62
CA LEU A 252 -13.82 3.86 0.03
C LEU A 252 -14.83 3.48 1.14
N TYR A 253 -14.39 3.45 2.41
CA TYR A 253 -15.19 2.94 3.52
C TYR A 253 -16.31 3.91 3.91
N ASN A 254 -16.02 5.22 3.94
CA ASN A 254 -17.03 6.22 4.26
C ASN A 254 -17.68 6.74 2.97
N LYS A 255 -18.95 6.39 2.75
CA LYS A 255 -19.70 6.77 1.54
C LYS A 255 -19.86 8.28 1.37
N ASP A 256 -19.85 9.03 2.47
CA ASP A 256 -20.11 10.48 2.46
C ASP A 256 -18.83 11.28 2.21
N ARG A 257 -17.70 10.60 1.96
CA ARG A 257 -16.36 11.19 1.94
C ARG A 257 -15.44 10.61 0.87
N ASP A 258 -15.38 9.28 0.79
CA ASP A 258 -14.34 8.56 0.04
C ASP A 258 -14.78 8.21 -1.39
N VAL A 259 -16.06 8.40 -1.71
CA VAL A 259 -16.66 8.21 -3.04
C VAL A 259 -17.60 9.36 -3.34
N ILE A 260 -17.87 9.58 -4.62
CA ILE A 260 -18.85 10.57 -5.08
C ILE A 260 -19.98 9.90 -5.86
N SER A 261 -21.14 10.54 -5.86
CA SER A 261 -22.28 10.11 -6.66
C SER A 261 -22.01 10.35 -8.15
N LYS A 262 -22.76 9.64 -9.02
CA LYS A 262 -22.74 9.87 -10.46
C LYS A 262 -23.08 11.32 -10.84
N GLN A 263 -23.91 12.00 -10.06
CA GLN A 263 -24.30 13.38 -10.33
C GLN A 263 -23.14 14.34 -10.07
N GLU A 264 -22.46 14.21 -8.92
CA GLU A 264 -21.28 15.01 -8.58
C GLU A 264 -20.14 14.74 -9.55
N ALA A 265 -19.90 13.47 -9.89
CA ALA A 265 -18.86 13.08 -10.84
C ALA A 265 -19.09 13.69 -12.24
N LEU A 266 -20.36 13.71 -12.69
CA LEU A 266 -20.73 14.33 -13.97
C LEU A 266 -20.51 15.85 -13.94
N ALA A 267 -20.88 16.52 -12.86
CA ALA A 267 -20.69 17.96 -12.69
C ALA A 267 -19.19 18.33 -12.71
N SER A 268 -18.35 17.57 -12.01
CA SER A 268 -16.89 17.75 -12.03
C SER A 268 -16.31 17.54 -13.43
N ALA A 269 -16.77 16.51 -14.15
CA ALA A 269 -16.33 16.25 -15.53
C ALA A 269 -16.75 17.37 -16.51
N GLN A 270 -17.94 17.95 -16.32
CA GLN A 270 -18.42 19.09 -17.11
C GLN A 270 -17.59 20.36 -16.83
N LYS A 271 -17.25 20.62 -15.56
CA LYS A 271 -16.35 21.74 -15.19
C LYS A 271 -14.98 21.60 -15.85
N LEU A 272 -14.41 20.40 -15.85
CA LEU A 272 -13.16 20.12 -16.58
C LEU A 272 -13.33 20.34 -18.09
N ALA A 273 -14.46 19.93 -18.67
CA ALA A 273 -14.75 20.16 -20.08
C ALA A 273 -14.76 21.66 -20.42
N GLU A 274 -15.38 22.49 -19.59
CA GLU A 274 -15.39 23.95 -19.74
C GLU A 274 -13.98 24.55 -19.66
N GLN A 275 -13.15 24.12 -18.70
CA GLN A 275 -11.74 24.53 -18.58
C GLN A 275 -10.93 24.19 -19.84
N LEU A 276 -11.23 23.05 -20.47
CA LEU A 276 -10.61 22.59 -21.71
C LEU A 276 -11.33 23.11 -22.97
N LYS A 277 -12.22 24.10 -22.82
CA LYS A 277 -12.94 24.78 -23.90
C LYS A 277 -13.83 23.85 -24.74
N CYS A 278 -14.31 22.76 -24.13
CA CYS A 278 -15.32 21.89 -24.70
C CYS A 278 -16.72 22.33 -24.24
N ASN A 279 -17.62 22.55 -25.20
CA ASN A 279 -19.03 22.87 -24.91
C ASN A 279 -19.73 21.65 -24.30
N THR A 280 -20.43 21.82 -23.17
CA THR A 280 -21.05 20.75 -22.37
C THR A 280 -22.44 20.31 -22.85
N SER A 281 -23.00 20.90 -23.92
CA SER A 281 -24.35 20.59 -24.42
C SER A 281 -24.48 19.20 -25.05
N GLU A 282 -23.77 18.94 -26.15
CA GLU A 282 -23.73 17.65 -26.85
C GLU A 282 -22.30 17.37 -27.35
N GLN A 283 -21.90 16.09 -27.34
CA GLN A 283 -20.58 15.63 -27.84
C GLN A 283 -19.35 16.14 -27.07
N TRP A 284 -19.52 16.70 -25.87
CA TRP A 284 -18.42 17.21 -25.04
C TRP A 284 -17.34 16.16 -24.72
N ILE A 285 -17.73 14.89 -24.55
CA ILE A 285 -16.78 13.78 -24.40
C ILE A 285 -15.97 13.54 -25.69
N GLN A 286 -16.59 13.69 -26.86
CA GLN A 286 -15.87 13.59 -28.13
C GLN A 286 -14.88 14.75 -28.30
N CYS A 287 -15.25 15.96 -27.87
CA CYS A 287 -14.33 17.09 -27.79
C CYS A 287 -13.14 16.77 -26.87
N LEU A 288 -13.38 16.30 -25.63
CA LEU A 288 -12.33 15.91 -24.68
C LEU A 288 -11.39 14.82 -25.21
N ARG A 289 -11.90 13.88 -26.02
CA ARG A 289 -11.06 12.88 -26.71
C ARG A 289 -10.13 13.49 -27.76
N GLY A 290 -10.51 14.63 -28.34
CA GLY A 290 -9.69 15.37 -29.31
C GLY A 290 -8.70 16.36 -28.68
N VAL A 291 -8.82 16.66 -27.39
CA VAL A 291 -7.89 17.53 -26.66
C VAL A 291 -6.53 16.85 -26.51
N ASP A 292 -5.44 17.58 -26.66
CA ASP A 292 -4.10 17.04 -26.37
C ASP A 292 -4.03 16.63 -24.89
N ALA A 293 -3.53 15.42 -24.62
CA ALA A 293 -3.59 14.86 -23.29
C ALA A 293 -2.76 15.67 -22.26
N LYS A 294 -1.74 16.43 -22.69
CA LYS A 294 -0.98 17.30 -21.77
C LYS A 294 -1.75 18.53 -21.33
N GLU A 295 -2.80 18.95 -22.04
CA GLU A 295 -3.63 20.08 -21.61
C GLU A 295 -4.45 19.73 -20.35
N PHE A 296 -4.83 18.46 -20.16
CA PHE A 296 -5.49 18.01 -18.93
C PHE A 296 -4.62 18.26 -17.70
N LEU A 297 -3.31 18.11 -17.83
CA LEU A 297 -2.34 18.29 -16.74
C LEU A 297 -2.19 19.75 -16.30
N LYS A 298 -2.74 20.71 -17.05
CA LYS A 298 -2.72 22.14 -16.72
C LYS A 298 -3.99 22.61 -16.00
N THR A 299 -4.92 21.69 -15.75
CA THR A 299 -6.23 22.01 -15.15
C THR A 299 -6.18 21.84 -13.63
N GLU A 300 -7.06 22.56 -12.92
CA GLU A 300 -7.20 22.43 -11.46
C GLU A 300 -8.02 21.18 -11.06
N SER A 301 -8.64 20.50 -12.03
CA SER A 301 -9.56 19.37 -11.79
C SER A 301 -8.88 18.00 -11.89
N LEU A 302 -7.65 17.90 -11.36
CA LEU A 302 -6.87 16.66 -11.36
C LEU A 302 -7.26 15.70 -10.24
N TYR A 303 -7.84 16.22 -9.16
CA TYR A 303 -8.31 15.41 -8.05
C TYR A 303 -9.55 14.61 -8.49
N VAL A 304 -9.50 13.30 -8.29
CA VAL A 304 -10.56 12.38 -8.70
C VAL A 304 -10.98 11.51 -7.53
N PHE A 305 -12.28 11.32 -7.39
CA PHE A 305 -12.85 10.37 -6.45
C PHE A 305 -13.50 9.22 -7.21
N PRO A 306 -13.39 7.99 -6.71
CA PRO A 306 -14.16 6.87 -7.22
C PRO A 306 -15.67 7.12 -7.21
N VAL A 307 -16.34 6.65 -8.26
CA VAL A 307 -17.77 6.88 -8.48
C VAL A 307 -18.57 5.68 -8.02
N GLU A 308 -19.49 5.86 -7.07
CA GLU A 308 -20.39 4.79 -6.63
C GLU A 308 -21.61 4.61 -7.56
N GLY A 309 -22.29 3.47 -7.42
CA GLY A 309 -23.42 3.10 -8.26
C GLY A 309 -23.03 2.74 -9.70
N THR A 310 -21.74 2.54 -9.97
CA THR A 310 -21.21 2.04 -11.26
C THR A 310 -21.26 0.51 -11.29
N GLU A 311 -21.09 -0.11 -12.46
CA GLU A 311 -21.02 -1.58 -12.53
C GLU A 311 -19.85 -2.15 -11.73
N PHE A 312 -18.72 -1.43 -11.67
CA PHE A 312 -17.54 -1.83 -10.90
C PHE A 312 -17.75 -1.67 -9.40
N LEU A 313 -18.30 -0.52 -8.96
CA LEU A 313 -18.66 -0.23 -7.57
C LEU A 313 -20.17 0.03 -7.46
N PRO A 314 -21.02 -1.02 -7.46
CA PRO A 314 -22.48 -0.86 -7.49
C PRO A 314 -23.04 -0.31 -6.19
N ILE A 315 -22.33 -0.48 -5.09
CA ILE A 315 -22.68 0.00 -3.75
C ILE A 315 -21.40 0.43 -3.03
N SER A 316 -21.51 1.34 -2.06
CA SER A 316 -20.41 1.71 -1.19
C SER A 316 -19.90 0.51 -0.36
N ILE A 317 -18.65 0.59 0.11
CA ILE A 317 -18.02 -0.47 0.92
C ILE A 317 -18.79 -0.72 2.22
N GLN A 318 -19.23 0.35 2.90
CA GLN A 318 -20.06 0.22 4.09
C GLN A 318 -21.32 -0.61 3.78
N LYS A 319 -21.99 -0.30 2.66
CA LYS A 319 -23.20 -1.02 2.27
C LYS A 319 -22.90 -2.46 1.85
N ALA A 320 -21.75 -2.70 1.24
CA ALA A 320 -21.28 -4.03 0.88
C ALA A 320 -21.13 -4.91 2.12
N PHE A 321 -20.52 -4.40 3.20
CA PHE A 321 -20.43 -5.14 4.46
C PHE A 321 -21.80 -5.34 5.12
N GLU A 322 -22.64 -4.29 5.20
CA GLU A 322 -23.99 -4.39 5.78
C GLU A 322 -24.86 -5.44 5.07
N THR A 323 -24.74 -5.53 3.75
CA THR A 323 -25.54 -6.44 2.91
C THR A 323 -24.82 -7.75 2.58
N LYS A 324 -23.58 -7.93 3.07
CA LYS A 324 -22.70 -9.06 2.76
C LYS A 324 -22.48 -9.30 1.27
N LYS A 325 -22.49 -8.22 0.47
CA LYS A 325 -22.26 -8.23 -0.98
C LYS A 325 -20.82 -7.83 -1.29
N PHE A 326 -19.88 -8.70 -0.95
CA PHE A 326 -18.46 -8.53 -1.24
C PHE A 326 -17.80 -9.90 -1.42
N ASN A 327 -16.57 -9.93 -1.96
CA ASN A 327 -15.80 -11.15 -2.11
C ASN A 327 -15.29 -11.61 -0.74
N SER A 328 -15.93 -12.62 -0.16
CA SER A 328 -15.71 -13.06 1.21
C SER A 328 -14.86 -14.32 1.36
N ASP A 329 -14.39 -14.95 0.29
CA ASP A 329 -13.51 -16.13 0.33
C ASP A 329 -12.04 -15.74 0.09
N ILE A 330 -11.56 -14.79 0.89
CA ILE A 330 -10.23 -14.16 0.75
C ILE A 330 -9.57 -14.04 2.13
N ASP A 331 -8.31 -14.47 2.25
CA ASP A 331 -7.47 -14.11 3.39
C ASP A 331 -6.99 -12.65 3.25
N LEU A 332 -6.89 -11.92 4.37
CA LEU A 332 -6.55 -10.49 4.37
C LEU A 332 -5.41 -10.15 5.36
N ILE A 333 -4.42 -9.41 4.89
CA ILE A 333 -3.58 -8.54 5.73
C ILE A 333 -4.00 -7.09 5.47
N ALA A 334 -4.22 -6.29 6.51
CA ALA A 334 -4.49 -4.86 6.36
C ALA A 334 -3.76 -4.06 7.45
N GLY A 335 -2.90 -3.12 7.07
CA GLY A 335 -2.13 -2.36 8.05
C GLY A 335 -1.82 -0.94 7.63
N MET A 336 -1.08 -0.27 8.49
CA MET A 336 -0.77 1.16 8.40
C MET A 336 0.61 1.41 8.98
N THR A 337 1.20 2.55 8.63
CA THR A 337 2.38 3.06 9.33
C THR A 337 1.94 3.86 10.57
N LEU A 338 2.87 4.05 11.52
CA LEU A 338 2.55 4.76 12.75
C LEU A 338 2.15 6.22 12.45
N ASP A 339 2.90 6.87 11.57
CA ASP A 339 2.91 8.32 11.36
C ASP A 339 2.58 8.69 9.90
N GLU A 340 1.47 8.15 9.39
CA GLU A 340 1.04 8.24 7.97
C GLU A 340 1.28 9.62 7.34
N GLU A 341 0.76 10.69 7.93
CA GLU A 341 0.83 12.04 7.36
C GLU A 341 1.91 12.92 7.98
N SER A 342 2.90 12.35 8.66
CA SER A 342 3.98 13.13 9.25
C SER A 342 4.87 13.78 8.21
N GLY A 343 5.13 15.07 8.39
CA GLY A 343 5.86 15.90 7.44
C GLY A 343 5.01 16.38 6.26
N PHE A 344 3.72 16.03 6.20
CA PHE A 344 2.83 16.45 5.11
C PHE A 344 2.69 17.97 5.07
N ILE A 345 2.39 18.63 6.21
CA ILE A 345 2.19 20.09 6.21
C ILE A 345 3.49 20.80 5.88
N SER A 346 4.59 20.39 6.53
CA SER A 346 5.90 21.00 6.33
C SER A 346 6.45 20.82 4.91
N HIS A 347 5.89 19.89 4.12
CA HIS A 347 6.21 19.77 2.71
C HIS A 347 5.56 20.87 1.86
N PHE A 348 4.28 21.17 2.12
CA PHE A 348 3.54 22.20 1.38
C PHE A 348 3.84 23.61 1.85
N ASP A 349 4.05 23.77 3.16
CA ASP A 349 4.43 25.04 3.77
C ASP A 349 5.60 24.80 4.74
N PRO A 350 6.85 24.89 4.26
CA PRO A 350 8.04 24.69 5.07
C PRO A 350 8.17 25.65 6.24
N ASP A 351 7.51 26.81 6.16
CA ASP A 351 7.55 27.86 7.19
C ASP A 351 6.47 27.65 8.28
N VAL A 352 5.55 26.69 8.10
CA VAL A 352 4.59 26.30 9.13
C VAL A 352 5.29 25.52 10.24
N HIS A 353 5.83 26.29 11.19
CA HIS A 353 6.47 25.78 12.38
C HIS A 353 5.59 25.84 13.61
N ASN A 354 4.49 26.60 13.58
CA ASN A 354 3.55 26.72 14.68
C ASN A 354 2.14 27.00 14.16
N LEU A 355 1.19 26.17 14.59
CA LEU A 355 -0.21 26.28 14.21
C LEU A 355 -1.02 26.69 15.44
N THR A 356 -1.67 27.86 15.38
CA THR A 356 -2.58 28.29 16.45
C THR A 356 -3.80 27.36 16.49
N ALA A 357 -4.52 27.31 17.61
CA ALA A 357 -5.76 26.53 17.67
C ALA A 357 -6.80 27.00 16.62
N GLU A 358 -6.84 28.30 16.34
CA GLU A 358 -7.69 28.86 15.27
C GLU A 358 -7.20 28.42 13.89
N GLY A 359 -5.89 28.46 13.63
CA GLY A 359 -5.31 27.96 12.39
C GLY A 359 -5.60 26.48 12.17
N PHE A 360 -5.50 25.65 13.22
CA PHE A 360 -5.88 24.25 13.18
C PHE A 360 -7.34 24.08 12.77
N LYS A 361 -8.24 24.83 13.40
CA LYS A 361 -9.67 24.78 13.09
C LYS A 361 -9.98 25.20 11.66
N LEU A 362 -9.29 26.21 11.13
CA LEU A 362 -9.41 26.63 9.73
C LEU A 362 -8.99 25.51 8.78
N LEU A 363 -7.83 24.89 9.02
CA LEU A 363 -7.38 23.76 8.21
C LEU A 363 -8.35 22.56 8.29
N VAL A 364 -8.92 22.26 9.47
CA VAL A 364 -9.96 21.22 9.57
C VAL A 364 -11.21 21.60 8.76
N SER A 365 -11.54 22.89 8.67
CA SER A 365 -12.66 23.37 7.86
C SER A 365 -12.38 23.20 6.36
N GLU A 366 -11.17 23.48 5.91
CA GLU A 366 -10.75 23.23 4.52
C GLU A 366 -10.78 21.73 4.19
N VAL A 367 -10.30 20.87 5.10
CA VAL A 367 -10.40 19.41 4.95
C VAL A 367 -11.87 18.97 4.88
N ASN A 368 -12.77 19.63 5.62
CA ASN A 368 -14.21 19.36 5.57
C ASN A 368 -14.87 19.79 4.25
N ASP A 369 -14.33 20.78 3.54
CA ASP A 369 -14.84 21.16 2.21
C ASP A 369 -14.57 20.07 1.16
N ILE A 370 -13.53 19.25 1.38
CA ILE A 370 -13.17 18.12 0.52
C ILE A 370 -13.88 16.83 0.95
N TYR A 371 -13.88 16.55 2.25
CA TYR A 371 -14.25 15.24 2.79
C TYR A 371 -15.61 15.20 3.48
N HIS A 372 -16.19 16.36 3.80
CA HIS A 372 -17.50 16.53 4.44
C HIS A 372 -17.70 15.80 5.79
N GLY A 373 -18.72 16.23 6.55
CA GLY A 373 -19.14 15.54 7.78
C GLY A 373 -18.22 15.71 9.00
N LEU A 374 -17.29 16.67 8.97
CA LEU A 374 -16.43 17.00 10.11
C LEU A 374 -17.01 18.19 10.90
N ASP A 375 -16.91 18.09 12.22
CA ASP A 375 -17.15 19.21 13.13
C ASP A 375 -15.80 19.79 13.54
N ALA A 376 -15.43 20.92 12.91
CA ALA A 376 -14.12 21.52 13.09
C ALA A 376 -13.83 21.88 14.56
N GLU A 377 -14.84 22.29 15.32
CA GLU A 377 -14.66 22.63 16.74
C GLU A 377 -14.36 21.37 17.56
N ASN A 378 -15.17 20.34 17.41
CA ASN A 378 -15.00 19.09 18.16
C ASN A 378 -13.70 18.36 17.79
N VAL A 379 -13.31 18.38 16.51
CA VAL A 379 -12.04 17.82 16.03
C VAL A 379 -10.87 18.60 16.64
N THR A 380 -10.88 19.93 16.54
CA THR A 380 -9.83 20.79 17.11
C THR A 380 -9.67 20.55 18.61
N GLN A 381 -10.78 20.56 19.35
CA GLN A 381 -10.76 20.29 20.79
C GLN A 381 -10.22 18.88 21.11
N PHE A 382 -10.52 17.88 20.30
CA PHE A 382 -10.06 16.51 20.52
C PHE A 382 -8.54 16.39 20.37
N TYR A 383 -7.99 16.87 19.25
CA TYR A 383 -6.56 16.70 18.94
C TYR A 383 -5.66 17.67 19.71
N LEU A 384 -6.16 18.85 20.10
CA LEU A 384 -5.39 19.82 20.87
C LEU A 384 -5.53 19.66 22.40
N LYS A 385 -6.37 18.75 22.90
CA LYS A 385 -6.64 18.64 24.36
C LYS A 385 -5.40 18.42 25.23
N ASN A 386 -4.46 17.62 24.73
CA ASN A 386 -3.31 17.14 25.51
C ASN A 386 -1.96 17.58 24.90
N ILE A 387 -1.96 18.56 23.99
CA ILE A 387 -0.71 19.08 23.43
C ILE A 387 -0.01 19.99 24.44
N ASP A 388 1.32 20.00 24.43
CA ASP A 388 2.08 21.00 25.18
C ASP A 388 2.06 22.32 24.39
N PRO A 389 1.38 23.38 24.88
CA PRO A 389 1.29 24.65 24.16
C PRO A 389 2.64 25.38 24.06
N LYS A 390 3.69 24.89 24.74
CA LYS A 390 5.05 25.44 24.66
C LYS A 390 5.90 24.79 23.58
N ASP A 391 5.45 23.67 23.02
CA ASP A 391 6.14 23.00 21.92
C ASP A 391 5.64 23.59 20.59
N PRO A 392 6.48 24.37 19.88
CA PRO A 392 6.04 25.08 18.68
C PRO A 392 5.50 24.13 17.59
N GLY A 393 5.96 22.86 17.53
CA GLY A 393 5.51 21.91 16.52
C GLY A 393 4.33 21.02 16.95
N ALA A 394 3.85 21.10 18.19
CA ALA A 394 2.87 20.15 18.69
C ALA A 394 1.50 20.23 17.99
N SER A 395 1.04 21.44 17.66
CA SER A 395 -0.22 21.61 16.92
C SER A 395 -0.13 21.13 15.47
N VAL A 396 1.03 21.32 14.82
CA VAL A 396 1.29 20.83 13.45
C VAL A 396 1.25 19.30 13.45
N ARG A 397 2.00 18.65 14.36
CA ARG A 397 1.97 17.20 14.50
C ARG A 397 0.59 16.67 14.86
N ALA A 398 -0.17 17.37 15.71
CA ALA A 398 -1.53 16.99 16.02
C ALA A 398 -2.46 17.03 14.79
N PHE A 399 -2.20 17.94 13.85
CA PHE A 399 -2.98 18.03 12.61
C PHE A 399 -2.62 16.91 11.64
N GLU A 400 -1.33 16.60 11.52
CA GLU A 400 -0.85 15.44 10.74
C GLU A 400 -1.41 14.12 11.30
N VAL A 401 -1.45 13.95 12.63
CA VAL A 401 -2.12 12.81 13.27
C VAL A 401 -3.61 12.78 12.92
N PHE A 402 -4.29 13.93 12.95
CA PHE A 402 -5.69 14.03 12.54
C PHE A 402 -5.90 13.59 11.08
N LEU A 403 -5.07 14.06 10.15
CA LEU A 403 -5.14 13.64 8.76
C LEU A 403 -4.90 12.13 8.64
N GLY A 404 -3.81 11.61 9.21
CA GLY A 404 -3.49 10.19 9.17
C GLY A 404 -4.61 9.30 9.72
N ASP A 405 -5.22 9.71 10.83
CA ASP A 405 -6.39 9.04 11.40
C ASP A 405 -7.59 9.07 10.44
N LEU A 406 -7.85 10.23 9.82
CA LEU A 406 -8.99 10.44 8.94
C LEU A 406 -8.87 9.63 7.64
N ILE A 407 -7.75 9.75 6.92
CA ILE A 407 -7.62 9.27 5.54
C ILE A 407 -6.99 7.87 5.43
N MET A 408 -6.13 7.48 6.37
CA MET A 408 -5.38 6.21 6.29
C MET A 408 -5.76 5.22 7.40
N LYS A 409 -5.51 5.55 8.67
CA LYS A 409 -5.55 4.59 9.78
C LYS A 409 -6.96 4.10 10.08
N CYS A 410 -7.91 5.02 10.34
CA CYS A 410 -9.26 4.61 10.71
C CYS A 410 -9.98 3.84 9.59
N PRO A 411 -9.97 4.27 8.32
CA PRO A 411 -10.59 3.53 7.24
C PRO A 411 -10.03 2.11 7.09
N THR A 412 -8.70 1.96 7.15
CA THR A 412 -8.03 0.65 7.01
C THR A 412 -8.40 -0.29 8.16
N TYR A 413 -8.35 0.20 9.40
CA TYR A 413 -8.75 -0.57 10.56
C TYR A 413 -10.23 -0.97 10.52
N LEU A 414 -11.11 -0.03 10.16
CA LEU A 414 -12.55 -0.29 10.07
C LEU A 414 -12.87 -1.31 8.98
N PHE A 415 -12.21 -1.21 7.82
CA PHE A 415 -12.33 -2.19 6.75
C PHE A 415 -11.94 -3.59 7.24
N ALA A 416 -10.74 -3.73 7.83
CA ALA A 416 -10.24 -5.01 8.34
C ALA A 416 -11.19 -5.62 9.39
N LYS A 417 -11.68 -4.78 10.31
CA LYS A 417 -12.64 -5.19 11.34
C LYS A 417 -13.97 -5.63 10.74
N GLN A 418 -14.54 -4.88 9.80
CA GLN A 418 -15.79 -5.26 9.13
C GLN A 418 -15.64 -6.52 8.30
N PHE A 419 -14.51 -6.68 7.60
CA PHE A 419 -14.20 -7.87 6.83
C PHE A 419 -14.13 -9.11 7.74
N ALA A 420 -13.34 -9.06 8.82
CA ALA A 420 -13.24 -10.15 9.81
C ALA A 420 -14.59 -10.50 10.44
N THR A 421 -15.45 -9.50 10.69
CA THR A 421 -16.78 -9.70 11.28
C THR A 421 -17.76 -10.35 10.29
N ASN A 422 -17.71 -9.94 9.01
CA ASN A 422 -18.70 -10.35 8.02
C ASN A 422 -18.28 -11.52 7.12
N ALA A 423 -17.00 -11.89 7.13
CA ALA A 423 -16.44 -13.05 6.41
C ALA A 423 -15.74 -14.02 7.38
N PRO A 424 -16.51 -14.65 8.30
CA PRO A 424 -15.94 -15.58 9.28
C PRO A 424 -15.39 -16.82 8.57
N GLY A 425 -14.14 -17.19 8.87
CA GLY A 425 -13.50 -18.39 8.34
C GLY A 425 -12.22 -18.14 7.54
N ASN A 426 -11.96 -16.90 7.13
CA ASN A 426 -10.69 -16.50 6.54
C ASN A 426 -9.68 -16.09 7.60
N ASN A 427 -8.41 -16.06 7.21
CA ASN A 427 -7.36 -15.47 8.04
C ASN A 427 -7.32 -13.97 7.84
N VAL A 428 -7.57 -13.20 8.90
CA VAL A 428 -7.47 -11.74 8.88
C VAL A 428 -6.43 -11.28 9.88
N TYR A 429 -5.42 -10.57 9.38
CA TYR A 429 -4.36 -9.97 10.16
C TYR A 429 -4.34 -8.45 9.97
N ALA A 430 -4.00 -7.72 11.02
CA ALA A 430 -3.68 -6.32 10.92
C ALA A 430 -2.25 -6.06 11.38
N TYR A 431 -1.62 -5.03 10.82
CA TYR A 431 -0.33 -4.54 11.31
C TYR A 431 -0.31 -3.03 11.53
N GLU A 432 0.54 -2.61 12.46
CA GLU A 432 1.03 -1.23 12.55
C GLU A 432 2.55 -1.29 12.47
N LEU A 433 3.12 -0.59 11.48
CA LEU A 433 4.55 -0.50 11.28
C LEU A 433 5.12 0.59 12.20
N THR A 434 6.09 0.21 13.02
CA THR A 434 6.76 1.10 13.99
C THR A 434 8.28 1.13 13.80
N PHE A 435 8.78 0.59 12.68
CA PHE A 435 10.19 0.59 12.34
C PHE A 435 10.61 1.95 11.78
N GLU A 436 11.44 2.68 12.53
CA GLU A 436 12.06 3.92 12.08
C GLU A 436 13.19 3.63 11.09
N SER A 437 13.18 4.30 9.93
CA SER A 437 14.18 4.10 8.89
C SER A 437 14.97 5.37 8.62
N GLN A 438 16.30 5.26 8.71
CA GLN A 438 17.21 6.34 8.33
C GLN A 438 17.16 6.59 6.83
N PHE A 439 16.98 5.54 6.02
CA PHE A 439 16.76 5.68 4.60
C PHE A 439 15.52 6.53 4.31
N MET A 440 14.39 6.27 4.97
CA MET A 440 13.17 7.07 4.76
C MET A 440 13.40 8.54 5.13
N THR A 441 14.08 8.80 6.25
CA THR A 441 14.44 10.18 6.63
C THR A 441 15.28 10.87 5.56
N ASN A 442 16.33 10.22 5.07
CA ASN A 442 17.27 10.81 4.13
C ASN A 442 16.72 10.92 2.70
N ALA A 443 15.94 9.93 2.26
CA ALA A 443 15.48 9.83 0.89
C ALA A 443 14.18 10.59 0.65
N THR A 444 13.23 10.56 1.59
CA THR A 444 11.87 11.07 1.36
C THR A 444 11.56 12.34 2.15
N GLY A 445 12.47 12.78 3.02
CA GLY A 445 12.21 13.90 3.94
C GLY A 445 11.29 13.52 5.10
N CYS A 446 11.09 12.23 5.38
CA CYS A 446 10.35 11.78 6.55
C CYS A 446 11.03 12.31 7.83
N PRO A 447 10.34 13.01 8.74
CA PRO A 447 11.00 13.57 9.91
C PRO A 447 11.72 12.51 10.74
N PRO A 448 12.92 12.82 11.31
CA PRO A 448 13.62 11.87 12.17
C PRO A 448 12.75 11.39 13.34
N GLY A 449 12.74 10.08 13.59
CA GLY A 449 11.93 9.47 14.65
C GLY A 449 10.48 9.18 14.30
N MET A 450 10.10 9.32 13.02
CA MET A 450 8.74 9.04 12.51
C MET A 450 8.74 7.86 11.54
N VAL A 451 7.58 7.21 11.40
CA VAL A 451 7.32 6.14 10.43
C VAL A 451 6.26 6.58 9.43
N CYS A 452 6.71 7.35 8.44
CA CYS A 452 5.85 8.00 7.45
C CYS A 452 5.16 7.03 6.50
N HIS A 453 4.12 7.51 5.79
CA HIS A 453 3.41 6.75 4.76
C HIS A 453 4.35 6.08 3.76
N SER A 454 4.06 4.82 3.41
CA SER A 454 4.86 3.97 2.50
C SER A 454 6.22 3.52 3.05
N ALA A 455 6.51 3.70 4.34
CA ALA A 455 7.77 3.27 4.94
C ALA A 455 8.00 1.75 4.90
N ASP A 456 6.97 0.94 4.67
CA ASP A 456 7.05 -0.51 4.43
C ASP A 456 7.56 -0.84 3.01
N VAL A 457 7.13 -0.09 1.98
CA VAL A 457 7.33 -0.43 0.56
C VAL A 457 8.78 -0.77 0.21
N PRO A 458 9.82 0.04 0.51
CA PRO A 458 11.19 -0.28 0.13
C PRO A 458 11.67 -1.62 0.73
N PHE A 459 11.18 -1.96 1.93
CA PHE A 459 11.54 -3.18 2.64
C PHE A 459 10.78 -4.39 2.13
N VAL A 460 9.49 -4.24 1.79
CA VAL A 460 8.67 -5.27 1.13
C VAL A 460 9.26 -5.67 -0.22
N PHE A 461 9.81 -4.73 -0.99
CA PHE A 461 10.40 -5.03 -2.30
C PHE A 461 11.88 -5.47 -2.23
N GLY A 462 12.50 -5.46 -1.05
CA GLY A 462 13.88 -5.91 -0.89
C GLY A 462 14.93 -4.89 -1.32
N ARG A 463 14.60 -3.60 -1.33
CA ARG A 463 15.53 -2.51 -1.74
C ARG A 463 16.85 -2.53 -0.97
N PRO A 464 16.91 -2.81 0.36
CA PRO A 464 18.18 -2.91 1.08
C PRO A 464 19.15 -3.93 0.50
N PHE A 465 18.66 -4.97 -0.17
CA PHE A 465 19.50 -5.98 -0.81
C PHE A 465 20.05 -5.55 -2.18
N LEU A 466 19.39 -4.61 -2.86
CA LEU A 466 19.86 -4.05 -4.14
C LEU A 466 20.85 -2.91 -3.93
N TYR A 467 20.67 -2.12 -2.88
CA TYR A 467 21.47 -0.93 -2.59
C TYR A 467 21.99 -0.96 -1.15
N PRO A 468 22.81 -1.95 -0.77
CA PRO A 468 23.23 -2.14 0.63
C PRO A 468 23.93 -0.92 1.23
N ASP A 469 24.60 -0.09 0.41
CA ASP A 469 25.27 1.12 0.87
C ASP A 469 24.30 2.25 1.30
N GLN A 470 23.02 2.15 0.95
CA GLN A 470 21.98 3.12 1.34
C GLN A 470 21.25 2.76 2.63
N PHE A 471 21.49 1.56 3.19
CA PHE A 471 20.74 1.02 4.30
C PHE A 471 21.67 0.46 5.39
N SER A 472 21.21 0.53 6.63
CA SER A 472 21.86 -0.15 7.74
C SER A 472 21.70 -1.68 7.68
N HIS A 473 22.52 -2.38 8.46
CA HIS A 473 22.36 -3.84 8.61
C HIS A 473 21.00 -4.21 9.20
N GLU A 474 20.51 -3.42 10.16
CA GLU A 474 19.21 -3.62 10.80
C GLU A 474 18.05 -3.47 9.80
N GLU A 475 18.11 -2.44 8.96
CA GLU A 475 17.17 -2.24 7.83
C GLU A 475 17.17 -3.41 6.84
N THR A 476 18.34 -4.00 6.58
CA THR A 476 18.47 -5.18 5.71
C THR A 476 17.84 -6.42 6.34
N VAL A 477 18.08 -6.65 7.64
CA VAL A 477 17.46 -7.75 8.39
C VAL A 477 15.94 -7.58 8.40
N PHE A 478 15.46 -6.38 8.72
CA PHE A 478 14.04 -6.06 8.72
C PHE A 478 13.39 -6.31 7.35
N SER A 479 14.05 -5.91 6.25
CA SER A 479 13.58 -6.23 4.90
C SER A 479 13.50 -7.73 4.64
N GLY A 480 14.50 -8.51 5.07
CA GLY A 480 14.45 -9.96 4.94
C GLY A 480 13.25 -10.59 5.66
N ASP A 481 12.84 -9.99 6.78
CA ASP A 481 11.78 -10.51 7.64
C ASP A 481 10.38 -10.10 7.15
N ILE A 482 10.21 -8.85 6.70
CA ILE A 482 8.96 -8.37 6.12
C ILE A 482 8.66 -9.09 4.79
N MET A 483 9.66 -9.30 3.92
CA MET A 483 9.49 -10.06 2.68
C MET A 483 9.00 -11.49 2.93
N LYS A 484 9.56 -12.17 3.94
CA LYS A 484 9.12 -13.52 4.32
C LYS A 484 7.67 -13.52 4.80
N MET A 485 7.27 -12.53 5.59
CA MET A 485 5.91 -12.44 6.09
C MET A 485 4.90 -12.26 4.96
N TRP A 486 5.16 -11.34 4.02
CA TRP A 486 4.30 -11.11 2.85
C TRP A 486 4.22 -12.34 1.96
N THR A 487 5.37 -12.97 1.67
CA THR A 487 5.42 -14.14 0.77
C THR A 487 4.87 -15.41 1.41
N ASN A 488 5.05 -15.62 2.71
CA ASN A 488 4.42 -16.74 3.43
C ASN A 488 2.90 -16.61 3.47
N PHE A 489 2.39 -15.39 3.66
CA PHE A 489 0.97 -15.12 3.55
C PHE A 489 0.47 -15.38 2.12
N ALA A 490 1.19 -14.89 1.10
CA ALA A 490 0.83 -15.15 -0.29
C ALA A 490 0.83 -16.66 -0.63
N LYS A 491 1.72 -17.45 -0.03
CA LYS A 491 1.78 -18.91 -0.19
C LYS A 491 0.65 -19.63 0.54
N THR A 492 0.46 -19.33 1.82
CA THR A 492 -0.28 -20.21 2.74
C THR A 492 -1.54 -19.60 3.33
N GLY A 493 -1.73 -18.28 3.26
CA GLY A 493 -2.78 -17.56 3.98
C GLY A 493 -2.43 -17.30 5.44
N HIS A 494 -1.26 -17.77 5.88
CA HIS A 494 -0.74 -17.52 7.20
C HIS A 494 0.52 -16.66 7.10
N HIS A 495 0.62 -15.67 7.97
CA HIS A 495 1.83 -14.86 8.12
C HIS A 495 2.98 -15.60 8.80
N LYS A 496 2.79 -16.89 9.18
CA LYS A 496 3.70 -17.62 10.07
C LYS A 496 5.15 -17.47 9.59
N TRP A 497 5.94 -16.93 10.49
CA TRP A 497 7.39 -16.89 10.43
C TRP A 497 7.95 -18.32 10.43
N CYS A 498 9.06 -18.56 9.74
CA CYS A 498 9.72 -19.87 9.74
C CYS A 498 9.96 -20.42 11.15
N GLU A 499 9.97 -21.75 11.21
CA GLU A 499 10.61 -22.64 12.20
C GLU A 499 12.09 -22.28 12.44
N ARG A 500 12.38 -21.08 12.97
CA ARG A 500 13.52 -20.95 13.86
C ARG A 500 13.02 -21.44 15.21
N ASP A 501 13.62 -22.51 15.70
CA ASP A 501 13.55 -22.96 17.10
C ASP A 501 14.05 -21.83 18.02
N TYR A 502 13.26 -20.78 18.17
CA TYR A 502 13.17 -20.06 19.42
C TYR A 502 11.93 -20.61 20.10
N PRO A 503 12.02 -20.89 21.42
CA PRO A 503 11.01 -21.65 22.11
C PRO A 503 9.66 -21.02 21.82
N ILE A 504 8.77 -21.83 21.25
CA ILE A 504 7.34 -21.66 21.44
C ILE A 504 7.21 -21.32 22.93
N LEU A 505 6.89 -20.07 23.25
CA LEU A 505 6.56 -19.70 24.61
C LEU A 505 5.18 -20.32 24.88
N ASP A 506 5.20 -21.63 25.11
CA ASP A 506 4.22 -22.27 25.97
C ASP A 506 4.35 -21.62 27.35
N SER A 507 3.18 -21.40 27.94
CA SER A 507 2.89 -20.66 29.17
C SER A 507 4.06 -20.43 30.13
N TYR A 508 4.33 -19.17 30.49
CA TYR A 508 5.05 -18.88 31.72
C TYR A 508 4.27 -17.99 32.68
N SER A 509 4.01 -18.58 33.85
CA SER A 509 3.98 -17.88 35.11
C SER A 509 5.34 -17.21 35.37
N VAL A 510 5.27 -15.99 35.87
CA VAL A 510 6.40 -15.10 36.15
C VAL A 510 7.29 -15.66 37.26
N ASP A 511 8.60 -15.73 37.00
CA ASP A 511 9.59 -15.45 38.04
C ASP A 511 10.65 -14.48 37.49
N SER A 512 11.25 -13.77 38.42
CA SER A 512 11.76 -12.43 38.36
C SER A 512 13.26 -12.33 38.05
N ASN A 513 13.63 -11.17 37.51
CA ASN A 513 14.98 -10.70 37.16
C ASN A 513 15.51 -11.21 35.82
N HIS A 514 15.40 -10.38 34.79
CA HIS A 514 16.48 -9.64 34.12
C HIS A 514 15.81 -8.66 33.12
N GLY A 515 16.28 -7.42 33.07
CA GLY A 515 15.72 -6.39 32.19
C GLY A 515 16.17 -6.58 30.74
N LEU A 516 15.20 -6.55 29.81
CA LEU A 516 15.40 -6.42 28.38
C LEU A 516 14.64 -5.18 27.90
N VAL A 517 15.31 -4.29 27.17
CA VAL A 517 14.64 -3.26 26.37
C VAL A 517 14.38 -3.90 25.01
N SER A 518 13.10 -4.18 24.73
CA SER A 518 12.65 -4.68 23.44
C SER A 518 12.13 -3.49 22.63
N HIS A 519 12.81 -3.11 21.55
CA HIS A 519 12.22 -2.28 20.51
C HIS A 519 11.36 -3.20 19.63
N TYR A 520 10.09 -2.83 19.44
CA TYR A 520 9.14 -3.56 18.59
C TYR A 520 9.02 -2.83 17.25
N TYR A 521 9.13 -3.57 16.15
CA TYR A 521 9.29 -2.97 14.81
C TYR A 521 8.08 -3.13 13.89
N LEU A 522 7.29 -4.19 14.08
CA LEU A 522 6.06 -4.47 13.36
C LEU A 522 5.14 -5.25 14.31
N ILE A 523 3.98 -4.69 14.63
CA ILE A 523 3.01 -5.34 15.50
C ILE A 523 1.94 -5.99 14.63
N VAL A 524 1.98 -7.31 14.48
CA VAL A 524 0.95 -8.05 13.75
C VAL A 524 -0.05 -8.65 14.74
N VAL A 525 -1.33 -8.34 14.53
CA VAL A 525 -2.44 -8.82 15.34
C VAL A 525 -3.36 -9.68 14.49
N ALA A 526 -3.61 -10.92 14.92
CA ALA A 526 -4.65 -11.75 14.34
C ALA A 526 -6.04 -11.32 14.85
N ILE A 527 -6.99 -11.06 13.95
CA ILE A 527 -8.37 -10.61 14.26
C ILE A 527 -9.37 -11.77 14.06
N ASN A 528 -8.96 -13.02 14.26
CA ASN A 528 -9.84 -14.17 13.99
C ASN A 528 -10.88 -14.40 15.12
N HIS A 529 -12.11 -14.66 14.70
CA HIS A 529 -13.23 -15.08 15.55
C HIS A 529 -13.23 -16.62 15.69
N PRO A 530 -12.96 -17.22 16.86
CA PRO A 530 -13.18 -18.65 17.05
C PRO A 530 -14.69 -18.94 16.94
N LYS A 531 -15.09 -19.99 16.22
CA LYS A 531 -16.49 -20.44 16.22
C LYS A 531 -16.96 -20.65 17.67
N GLY A 532 -17.90 -19.82 18.13
CA GLY A 532 -18.62 -20.01 19.39
C GLY A 532 -18.12 -19.29 20.65
N SER A 533 -17.20 -18.32 20.59
CA SER A 533 -16.80 -17.55 21.80
C SER A 533 -17.07 -16.05 21.68
N PRO A 534 -17.83 -15.41 22.59
CA PRO A 534 -18.10 -13.97 22.57
C PRO A 534 -16.95 -13.10 23.12
N LYS A 535 -15.72 -13.64 23.21
CA LYS A 535 -14.56 -12.95 23.78
C LYS A 535 -13.43 -12.82 22.74
N TYR A 536 -13.09 -11.58 22.42
CA TYR A 536 -11.95 -11.20 21.58
C TYR A 536 -10.65 -11.72 22.20
N LYS A 537 -9.90 -12.58 21.50
CA LYS A 537 -8.52 -12.92 21.87
C LYS A 537 -7.56 -12.18 20.94
N TRP A 538 -6.75 -11.30 21.53
CA TRP A 538 -5.70 -10.58 20.84
C TRP A 538 -4.41 -11.38 21.01
N TYR A 539 -3.78 -11.76 19.91
CA TYR A 539 -2.43 -12.31 19.92
C TYR A 539 -1.48 -11.20 19.51
N VAL A 540 -0.53 -10.86 20.38
CA VAL A 540 0.52 -9.87 20.10
C VAL A 540 1.77 -10.66 19.71
N GLY A 541 2.10 -10.67 18.41
CA GLY A 541 3.41 -11.07 17.93
C GLY A 541 4.29 -9.83 17.91
N ALA A 542 5.45 -9.89 18.56
CA ALA A 542 6.34 -8.75 18.72
C ALA A 542 7.77 -9.17 18.34
N MET A 543 8.39 -8.44 17.42
CA MET A 543 9.76 -8.69 16.97
C MET A 543 10.71 -7.83 17.81
N ALA A 544 11.70 -8.45 18.47
CA ALA A 544 12.75 -7.76 19.21
C ALA A 544 14.11 -8.27 18.74
N TYR A 545 15.05 -7.37 18.47
CA TYR A 545 16.42 -7.73 18.15
C TYR A 545 17.31 -7.53 19.38
N HIS A 546 18.22 -8.48 19.63
CA HIS A 546 19.25 -8.37 20.67
C HIS A 546 20.63 -8.29 20.02
N SER A 547 21.30 -7.15 20.13
CA SER A 547 22.75 -7.06 19.92
C SER A 547 23.44 -7.20 21.28
N ARG A 548 24.26 -8.24 21.46
CA ARG A 548 25.22 -8.34 22.57
C ARG A 548 26.56 -7.78 22.11
N TRP A 549 27.03 -6.76 22.81
CA TRP A 549 28.44 -6.37 22.80
C TRP A 549 28.92 -6.21 24.24
N THR A 550 29.99 -6.91 24.60
CA THR A 550 30.89 -6.65 25.76
C THR A 550 32.07 -7.63 25.67
N PRO A 551 33.31 -7.26 26.06
CA PRO A 551 33.60 -6.65 27.38
C PRO A 551 34.69 -5.57 27.45
N GLY A 552 34.54 -4.64 28.39
CA GLY A 552 35.61 -3.73 28.85
C GLY A 552 35.06 -2.69 29.83
N GLY A 553 35.22 -2.93 31.15
CA GLY A 553 34.61 -2.13 32.21
C GLY A 553 35.32 -0.80 32.51
N ILE A 554 34.56 0.14 33.09
CA ILE A 554 34.73 0.71 34.45
C ILE A 554 33.63 1.77 34.64
N SER A 555 33.05 1.77 35.83
CA SER A 555 31.91 2.56 36.32
C SER A 555 31.97 4.07 36.06
N ARG A 556 30.83 4.67 35.73
CA ARG A 556 30.36 5.97 36.28
C ARG A 556 28.85 6.13 36.09
N GLU A 557 28.22 6.73 37.11
CA GLU A 557 26.78 6.87 37.32
C GLU A 557 26.00 7.41 36.12
N LEU A 558 24.88 6.75 35.78
CA LEU A 558 23.83 7.30 34.94
C LEU A 558 22.56 7.45 35.77
N THR A 559 22.17 8.71 35.99
CA THR A 559 20.94 9.12 36.64
C THR A 559 19.75 8.63 35.81
N PHE A 560 19.03 7.61 36.27
CA PHE A 560 17.82 7.13 35.61
C PHE A 560 16.66 8.13 35.80
N LYS A 561 16.32 8.87 34.73
CA LYS A 561 14.99 9.48 34.62
C LYS A 561 13.98 8.38 34.28
N ARG A 562 13.01 8.18 35.18
CA ARG A 562 11.85 7.30 34.98
C ARG A 562 11.07 7.73 33.74
N GLN A 563 10.96 6.87 32.73
CA GLN A 563 9.90 6.94 31.72
C GLN A 563 8.94 5.77 31.91
N LEU A 564 7.66 6.11 32.08
CA LEU A 564 6.53 5.18 32.05
C LEU A 564 6.41 4.61 30.64
N ILE A 565 6.60 3.30 30.47
CA ILE A 565 6.29 2.62 29.22
C ILE A 565 4.87 2.07 29.34
N GLY A 566 3.91 2.87 28.90
CA GLY A 566 2.55 2.40 28.62
C GLY A 566 2.52 1.82 27.21
N VAL A 567 2.09 0.57 27.06
CA VAL A 567 1.73 0.01 25.75
C VAL A 567 0.49 0.77 25.27
N HIS A 568 0.68 1.78 24.44
CA HIS A 568 -0.37 2.63 23.89
C HIS A 568 -1.10 1.92 22.75
N ILE A 569 -2.03 1.02 23.07
CA ILE A 569 -3.09 0.62 22.11
C ILE A 569 -4.14 1.74 22.12
N VAL A 570 -3.84 2.85 21.44
CA VAL A 570 -4.74 4.02 21.31
C VAL A 570 -5.67 3.92 20.09
N ALA A 571 -5.73 2.76 19.42
CA ALA A 571 -6.72 2.54 18.34
C ALA A 571 -8.20 2.43 18.82
N ARG A 572 -8.50 2.57 20.12
CA ARG A 572 -9.78 2.11 20.70
C ARG A 572 -10.85 3.15 21.03
N CYS A 573 -10.64 4.46 20.82
CA CYS A 573 -11.70 5.45 21.05
C CYS A 573 -11.95 6.44 19.90
N ILE A 574 -11.03 6.57 18.93
CA ILE A 574 -11.05 7.67 17.96
C ILE A 574 -12.09 7.44 16.84
N CYS A 575 -12.15 6.23 16.29
CA CYS A 575 -13.08 5.93 15.19
C CYS A 575 -14.56 6.13 15.59
N GLY A 576 -14.95 5.82 16.83
CA GLY A 576 -16.34 5.95 17.26
C GLY A 576 -16.88 7.38 17.19
N LYS A 577 -16.03 8.37 17.50
CA LYS A 577 -16.41 9.79 17.49
C LYS A 577 -16.40 10.41 16.09
N LEU A 578 -15.44 10.02 15.23
CA LEU A 578 -15.35 10.54 13.87
C LEU A 578 -16.48 10.03 12.93
N PHE A 579 -17.03 8.83 13.18
CA PHE A 579 -18.02 8.20 12.29
C PHE A 579 -19.46 8.18 12.85
N GLY A 580 -19.83 9.17 13.67
CA GLY A 580 -21.23 9.48 13.99
C GLY A 580 -22.04 8.43 14.76
N LYS A 581 -21.42 7.37 15.32
CA LYS A 581 -22.10 6.43 16.23
C LYS A 581 -21.67 6.67 17.66
N GLN A 582 -22.62 7.09 18.49
CA GLN A 582 -22.44 7.23 19.93
C GLN A 582 -22.10 5.86 20.55
N ILE A 583 -20.81 5.52 20.65
CA ILE A 583 -20.34 4.40 21.46
C ILE A 583 -20.48 4.84 22.93
N ARG A 584 -21.60 4.49 23.57
CA ARG A 584 -21.73 4.64 25.03
C ARG A 584 -20.84 3.60 25.70
N GLY A 585 -19.70 4.07 26.23
CA GLY A 585 -18.76 3.26 27.00
C GLY A 585 -17.50 4.07 27.29
N ALA A 586 -17.58 4.96 28.30
CA ALA A 586 -16.41 5.66 28.79
C ALA A 586 -15.60 4.72 29.70
N PHE A 587 -14.43 4.27 29.26
CA PHE A 587 -13.44 3.68 30.16
C PHE A 587 -12.41 4.75 30.51
N HIS A 588 -12.64 5.43 31.64
CA HIS A 588 -11.62 6.25 32.30
C HIS A 588 -10.66 5.29 33.03
N TYR A 589 -9.38 5.32 32.68
CA TYR A 589 -8.34 4.78 33.55
C TYR A 589 -7.71 5.93 34.32
N GLN A 590 -8.06 6.04 35.60
CA GLN A 590 -7.37 6.86 36.58
C GLN A 590 -6.67 5.89 37.54
N ILE A 591 -5.34 5.79 37.47
CA ILE A 591 -4.57 5.06 38.47
C ILE A 591 -4.29 6.04 39.62
N THR A 592 -5.16 6.04 40.62
CA THR A 592 -4.93 6.79 41.86
C THR A 592 -3.95 6.01 42.73
N LYS A 593 -2.87 6.68 43.15
CA LYS A 593 -1.95 6.21 44.19
C LYS A 593 -2.68 6.18 45.53
N GLU A 594 -2.86 5.02 46.15
CA GLU A 594 -3.01 4.94 47.61
C GLU A 594 -2.27 3.76 48.24
N TYR A 595 -1.44 4.13 49.21
CA TYR A 595 -0.98 3.42 50.40
C TYR A 595 -0.26 2.07 50.30
N LEU A 596 1.09 2.19 50.28
CA LEU A 596 2.00 1.26 50.93
C LEU A 596 1.90 1.39 52.46
N LYS A 597 1.40 0.36 53.15
CA LYS A 597 1.81 0.05 54.53
C LYS A 597 2.03 -1.46 54.69
N ARG A 598 3.32 -1.81 54.73
CA ARG A 598 3.97 -2.95 55.40
C ARG A 598 3.15 -4.23 55.60
N SER A 599 3.54 -5.30 54.90
CA SER A 599 3.96 -6.54 55.56
C SER A 599 4.89 -7.35 54.65
N HIS A 600 5.97 -7.86 55.25
CA HIS A 600 6.87 -8.83 54.66
C HIS A 600 6.13 -10.17 54.50
N THR A 601 6.49 -10.90 53.43
CA THR A 601 6.13 -12.30 53.15
C THR A 601 4.63 -12.59 53.06
N GLY A 602 4.11 -12.72 51.84
CA GLY A 602 2.79 -13.27 51.56
C GLY A 602 2.23 -12.81 50.23
N THR A 603 2.15 -13.74 49.28
CA THR A 603 1.46 -13.60 47.98
C THR A 603 0.06 -13.01 48.13
N GLY A 604 -0.17 -11.82 47.55
CA GLY A 604 -1.50 -11.23 47.38
C GLY A 604 -1.96 -11.34 45.93
N ILE A 605 -3.08 -12.04 45.71
CA ILE A 605 -3.74 -12.16 44.40
C ILE A 605 -4.63 -10.94 44.20
N PHE A 606 -4.38 -10.15 43.14
CA PHE A 606 -5.32 -9.11 42.72
C PHE A 606 -6.39 -9.71 41.81
N ARG A 607 -7.63 -9.79 42.29
CA ARG A 607 -8.81 -9.98 41.45
C ARG A 607 -9.24 -8.63 40.89
N VAL A 608 -9.22 -8.50 39.56
CA VAL A 608 -9.96 -7.44 38.87
C VAL A 608 -11.26 -8.07 38.35
N ASN A 609 -12.38 -7.75 39.00
CA ASN A 609 -13.70 -8.07 38.45
C ASN A 609 -14.03 -7.03 37.37
N ILE A 610 -14.47 -7.51 36.21
CA ILE A 610 -14.94 -6.70 35.09
C ILE A 610 -16.48 -6.71 35.17
N PHE A 611 -17.10 -5.53 35.27
CA PHE A 611 -18.52 -5.32 34.95
C PHE A 611 -18.63 -4.61 33.60
#